data_AF-A0A3A6NGY7-F1
#
_entry.id   AF-A0A3A6NGY7-F1
#
_cell.length_a   1.000
_cell.length_b   1.000
_cell.length_c   1.000
_cell.angle_alpha   90.00
_cell.angle_beta   90.00
_cell.angle_gamma   90.00
#
_symmetry.space_group_name_H-M   'P 1'
#
loop_
_entity.id
_entity.type
_entity.pdbx_description
1 polymer ?
#
loop_
_entity_poly.entity_id
_entity_poly.type
_entity_poly.pdbx_seq_one_letter_code
_entity_poly.pdbx_strand_id
1 'polypeptide(L)'
;MRRFEKLLTSVLFFLFLFLCTLFMTFFGFDIIKALWDDYPKWIFILHILIMTGSFYLLTDIFSQNLNILHSMILKAVSIDRLVKRLKRIQNVSYGFSIINVFNLPGMYIFADQEDAPGILIFMIVLIGIGIAIGIIFGILKRYFLDIQDKTLKK
;
A
#
# COMPACT_ATOMS: atom_id res chain seq x y z
N MET A 1 -25.25 -10.28 -12.62
CA MET A 1 -24.66 -10.07 -11.28
C MET A 1 -23.14 -9.88 -11.29
N ARG A 2 -22.29 -10.83 -11.72
CA ARG A 2 -20.81 -10.74 -11.58
C ARG A 2 -20.07 -9.57 -12.26
N ARG A 3 -20.62 -8.95 -13.33
CA ARG A 3 -20.02 -7.73 -13.93
C ARG A 3 -20.36 -6.48 -13.12
N PHE A 4 -21.54 -6.46 -12.49
CA PHE A 4 -22.04 -5.33 -11.72
C PHE A 4 -21.25 -5.15 -10.42
N GLU A 5 -20.96 -6.24 -9.69
CA GLU A 5 -20.14 -6.20 -8.48
C GLU A 5 -18.73 -5.68 -8.76
N LYS A 6 -18.08 -6.12 -9.85
CA LYS A 6 -16.74 -5.62 -10.24
C LYS A 6 -16.74 -4.14 -10.55
N LEU A 7 -17.76 -3.69 -11.30
CA LEU A 7 -17.90 -2.28 -11.63
C LEU A 7 -18.14 -1.48 -10.34
N LEU A 8 -18.98 -1.98 -9.44
CA LEU A 8 -19.27 -1.35 -8.16
C LEU A 8 -18.04 -1.25 -7.25
N THR A 9 -17.29 -2.34 -7.04
CA THR A 9 -16.09 -2.31 -6.20
C THR A 9 -15.01 -1.41 -6.79
N SER A 10 -14.82 -1.45 -8.11
CA SER A 10 -13.87 -0.56 -8.80
C SER A 10 -14.31 0.90 -8.68
N VAL A 11 -15.59 1.19 -8.89
CA VAL A 11 -16.15 2.54 -8.77
C VAL A 11 -16.02 3.04 -7.32
N LEU A 12 -16.39 2.24 -6.31
CA LEU A 12 -16.25 2.61 -4.90
C LEU A 12 -14.78 2.85 -4.51
N PHE A 13 -13.85 2.06 -5.06
CA PHE A 13 -12.42 2.26 -4.82
C PHE A 13 -11.90 3.55 -5.47
N PHE A 14 -12.24 3.80 -6.73
CA PHE A 14 -11.88 5.06 -7.38
C PHE A 14 -12.55 6.26 -6.70
N LEU A 15 -13.78 6.11 -6.22
CA LEU A 15 -14.49 7.11 -5.45
C LEU A 15 -13.78 7.38 -4.12
N PHE A 16 -13.35 6.33 -3.40
CA PHE A 16 -12.59 6.47 -2.16
C PHE A 16 -11.23 7.15 -2.39
N LEU A 17 -10.47 6.71 -3.40
CA LEU A 17 -9.20 7.35 -3.77
C LEU A 17 -9.41 8.81 -4.18
N PHE A 18 -10.46 9.09 -4.95
CA PHE A 18 -10.85 10.43 -5.34
C PHE A 18 -11.17 11.28 -4.10
N LEU A 19 -11.98 10.76 -3.17
CA LEU A 19 -12.28 11.42 -1.89
C LEU A 19 -11.03 11.67 -1.05
N CYS A 20 -10.12 10.70 -0.92
CA CYS A 20 -8.86 10.89 -0.20
C CYS A 20 -7.98 11.95 -0.87
N THR A 21 -7.90 11.94 -2.20
CA THR A 21 -7.10 12.93 -2.96
C THR A 21 -7.72 14.32 -2.81
N LEU A 22 -9.05 14.41 -2.88
CA LEU A 22 -9.79 15.66 -2.76
C LEU A 22 -9.68 16.20 -1.34
N PHE A 23 -9.82 15.35 -0.31
CA PHE A 23 -9.56 15.70 1.08
C PHE A 23 -8.13 16.23 1.28
N MET A 24 -7.12 15.53 0.75
CA MET A 24 -5.72 15.97 0.80
C MET A 24 -5.48 17.25 0.00
N THR A 25 -6.24 17.52 -1.05
CA THR A 25 -6.10 18.76 -1.84
C THR A 25 -6.75 19.94 -1.13
N PHE A 26 -7.94 19.76 -0.54
CA PHE A 26 -8.64 20.84 0.18
C PHE A 26 -8.01 21.15 1.54
N PHE A 27 -7.74 20.12 2.35
CA PHE A 27 -7.17 20.32 3.68
C PHE A 27 -5.64 20.37 3.66
N GLY A 28 -5.01 19.61 2.76
CA GLY A 28 -3.56 19.59 2.67
C GLY A 28 -3.00 20.89 2.12
N PHE A 29 -3.69 21.62 1.24
CA PHE A 29 -3.10 22.86 0.70
C PHE A 29 -2.88 23.94 1.77
N ASP A 30 -3.80 24.08 2.72
CA ASP A 30 -3.65 25.03 3.83
C ASP A 30 -2.54 24.60 4.80
N ILE A 31 -2.46 23.29 5.11
CA ILE A 31 -1.38 22.72 5.93
C ILE A 31 -0.02 22.91 5.23
N ILE A 32 0.05 22.62 3.93
CA ILE A 32 1.25 22.78 3.11
C ILE A 32 1.68 24.24 3.09
N LYS A 33 0.75 25.18 2.93
CA LYS A 33 1.04 26.60 2.91
C LYS A 33 1.55 27.09 4.27
N ALA A 34 0.96 26.60 5.37
CA ALA A 34 1.44 26.90 6.73
C ALA A 34 2.86 26.38 6.96
N LEU A 35 3.16 25.15 6.53
CA LEU A 35 4.48 24.53 6.72
C LEU A 35 5.56 25.02 5.72
N TRP A 36 5.17 25.69 4.64
CA TRP A 36 6.10 26.06 3.56
C TRP A 36 7.13 27.11 3.98
N ASP A 37 6.75 28.04 4.86
CA ASP A 37 7.61 29.13 5.29
C ASP A 37 8.46 28.75 6.53
N ASP A 38 7.99 27.80 7.34
CA ASP A 38 8.65 27.40 8.59
C ASP A 38 9.75 26.35 8.42
N TYR A 39 9.75 25.62 7.29
CA TYR A 39 10.67 24.50 7.06
C TYR A 39 11.54 24.67 5.81
N PRO A 40 12.77 24.13 5.81
CA PRO A 40 13.57 24.05 4.60
C PRO A 40 12.83 23.31 3.48
N LYS A 41 12.63 23.99 2.34
CA LYS A 41 11.87 23.48 1.18
C LYS A 41 12.30 22.09 0.73
N TRP A 42 13.57 21.73 0.88
CA TRP A 42 14.08 20.41 0.51
C TRP A 42 13.56 19.28 1.41
N ILE A 43 13.33 19.52 2.71
CA ILE A 43 12.72 18.54 3.64
C ILE A 43 11.28 18.30 3.21
N PHE A 44 10.57 19.38 2.89
CA PHE A 44 9.19 19.34 2.45
C PHE A 44 9.03 18.58 1.11
N ILE A 45 9.88 18.86 0.12
CA ILE A 45 9.92 18.12 -1.16
C ILE A 45 10.22 16.63 -0.93
N LEU A 46 11.20 16.32 -0.07
CA LEU A 46 11.54 14.94 0.27
C LEU A 46 10.35 14.20 0.89
N HIS A 47 9.63 14.86 1.81
CA HIS A 47 8.46 14.29 2.45
C HIS A 47 7.32 14.01 1.46
N ILE A 48 7.03 14.94 0.55
CA ILE A 48 6.04 14.74 -0.53
C ILE A 48 6.43 13.55 -1.40
N LEU A 49 7.71 13.41 -1.76
CA LEU A 49 8.18 12.29 -2.57
C LEU A 49 7.99 10.95 -1.85
N ILE A 50 8.31 10.88 -0.55
CA ILE A 50 8.12 9.68 0.28
C ILE A 50 6.63 9.33 0.41
N MET A 51 5.77 10.32 0.69
CA MET A 51 4.31 10.13 0.77
C MET A 51 3.74 9.63 -0.55
N THR A 52 4.13 10.25 -1.67
CA THR A 52 3.69 9.85 -3.02
C THR A 52 4.15 8.43 -3.34
N GLY A 53 5.40 8.08 -3.03
CA GLY A 53 5.93 6.73 -3.19
C GLY A 53 5.17 5.71 -2.35
N SER A 54 4.86 6.04 -1.09
CA SER A 54 4.09 5.17 -0.19
C SER A 54 2.68 4.90 -0.74
N PHE A 55 2.01 5.94 -1.23
CA PHE A 55 0.70 5.83 -1.84
C PHE A 55 0.71 4.99 -3.12
N TYR A 56 1.73 5.18 -3.98
CA TYR A 56 1.92 4.38 -5.18
C TYR A 56 2.06 2.89 -4.82
N LEU A 57 2.91 2.54 -3.85
CA LEU A 57 3.08 1.15 -3.43
C LEU A 57 1.80 0.55 -2.85
N LEU A 58 1.03 1.32 -2.07
CA LEU A 58 -0.26 0.88 -1.54
C LEU A 58 -1.25 0.55 -2.67
N THR A 59 -1.35 1.41 -3.67
CA THR A 59 -2.23 1.20 -4.83
C THR A 59 -1.77 0.00 -5.68
N ASP A 60 -0.46 -0.22 -5.83
CA ASP A 60 0.07 -1.41 -6.52
C ASP A 60 -0.25 -2.71 -5.77
N ILE A 61 -0.13 -2.74 -4.43
CA ILE A 61 -0.54 -3.89 -3.60
C ILE A 61 -2.02 -4.20 -3.84
N PHE A 62 -2.88 -3.19 -3.77
CA PHE A 62 -4.31 -3.37 -3.93
C PHE A 62 -4.70 -3.86 -5.34
N SER A 63 -4.15 -3.22 -6.37
CA SER A 63 -4.37 -3.60 -7.77
C SER A 63 -3.93 -5.04 -8.04
N GLN A 64 -2.77 -5.45 -7.53
CA GLN A 64 -2.28 -6.82 -7.66
C GLN A 64 -3.19 -7.84 -6.95
N ASN A 65 -3.71 -7.50 -5.77
CA ASN A 65 -4.66 -8.35 -5.05
C ASN A 65 -5.95 -8.59 -5.84
N LEU A 66 -6.54 -7.53 -6.39
CA LEU A 66 -7.73 -7.65 -7.25
C LEU A 66 -7.46 -8.53 -8.48
N ASN A 67 -6.29 -8.36 -9.11
CA ASN A 67 -5.89 -9.15 -10.27
C ASN A 67 -5.69 -10.63 -9.96
N ILE A 68 -5.16 -10.97 -8.77
CA ILE A 68 -5.07 -12.36 -8.31
C ILE A 68 -6.46 -12.93 -8.07
N LEU A 69 -7.29 -12.26 -7.26
CA LEU A 69 -8.64 -12.69 -6.94
C LEU A 69 -9.45 -12.96 -8.22
N HIS A 70 -9.38 -12.01 -9.16
CA HIS A 70 -9.99 -12.14 -10.47
C HIS A 70 -9.52 -13.38 -11.24
N SER A 71 -8.21 -13.62 -11.27
CA SER A 71 -7.64 -14.75 -12.00
C SER A 71 -7.97 -16.11 -11.38
N MET A 72 -8.12 -16.18 -10.05
CA MET A 72 -8.55 -17.38 -9.34
C MET A 72 -10.02 -17.69 -9.65
N ILE A 73 -10.88 -16.67 -9.64
CA ILE A 73 -12.31 -16.82 -9.99
C ILE A 73 -12.48 -17.36 -11.41
N LEU A 74 -11.63 -16.96 -12.35
CA LEU A 74 -11.70 -17.40 -13.75
C LEU A 74 -10.99 -18.75 -14.01
N LYS A 75 -10.39 -19.38 -12.99
CA LYS A 75 -9.56 -20.61 -13.14
C LYS A 75 -8.46 -20.48 -14.21
N ALA A 76 -8.00 -19.26 -14.49
CA ALA A 76 -7.22 -18.95 -15.70
C ALA A 76 -5.71 -18.77 -15.43
N VAL A 77 -5.22 -19.08 -14.24
CA VAL A 77 -3.83 -18.84 -13.83
C VAL A 77 -3.12 -20.13 -13.44
N SER A 78 -1.95 -20.36 -14.04
CA SER A 78 -1.03 -21.42 -13.63
C SER A 78 -0.39 -21.11 -12.27
N ILE A 79 -0.02 -22.16 -11.53
CA ILE A 79 0.61 -22.01 -10.21
C ILE A 79 1.88 -21.15 -10.30
N ASP A 80 2.71 -21.32 -11.33
CA ASP A 80 3.90 -20.49 -11.54
C ASP A 80 3.60 -18.99 -11.65
N ARG A 81 2.55 -18.62 -12.39
CA ARG A 81 2.14 -17.22 -12.54
C ARG A 81 1.61 -16.67 -11.22
N LEU A 82 0.87 -17.49 -10.46
CA LEU A 82 0.38 -17.11 -9.15
C LEU A 82 1.54 -16.85 -8.18
N VAL A 83 2.48 -17.78 -8.06
CA VAL A 83 3.68 -17.66 -7.21
C VAL A 83 4.49 -16.41 -7.54
N LYS A 84 4.69 -16.10 -8.83
CA LYS A 84 5.36 -14.87 -9.27
C LYS A 84 4.62 -13.60 -8.81
N ARG A 85 3.29 -13.58 -8.92
CA ARG A 85 2.47 -12.44 -8.46
C ARG A 85 2.49 -12.30 -6.93
N LEU A 86 2.37 -13.40 -6.19
CA LEU A 86 2.47 -13.40 -4.72
C LEU A 86 3.84 -12.90 -4.25
N LYS A 87 4.93 -13.29 -4.94
CA LYS A 87 6.29 -12.78 -4.67
C LYS A 87 6.38 -11.27 -4.90
N ARG A 88 5.76 -10.75 -5.97
CA ARG A 88 5.74 -9.31 -6.23
C ARG A 88 4.97 -8.56 -5.14
N ILE A 89 3.77 -9.00 -4.76
CA ILE A 89 2.99 -8.37 -3.68
C ILE A 89 3.78 -8.37 -2.38
N GLN A 90 4.41 -9.50 -2.03
CA GLN A 90 5.26 -9.60 -0.85
C GLN A 90 6.36 -8.53 -0.85
N ASN A 91 7.11 -8.40 -1.95
CA ASN A 91 8.18 -7.43 -2.06
C ASN A 91 7.67 -5.98 -1.99
N VAL A 92 6.56 -5.67 -2.67
CA VAL A 92 5.97 -4.32 -2.65
C VAL A 92 5.46 -3.97 -1.25
N SER A 93 4.91 -4.94 -0.51
CA SER A 93 4.43 -4.74 0.87
C SER A 93 5.56 -4.44 1.86
N TYR A 94 6.71 -5.11 1.70
CA TYR A 94 7.91 -4.75 2.46
C TYR A 94 8.48 -3.40 2.01
N GLY A 95 8.47 -3.10 0.71
CA GLY A 95 8.83 -1.77 0.21
C GLY A 95 7.97 -0.66 0.81
N PHE A 96 6.65 -0.88 0.92
CA PHE A 96 5.72 0.03 1.58
C PHE A 96 6.09 0.24 3.05
N SER A 97 6.47 -0.81 3.76
CA SER A 97 6.88 -0.70 5.16
C SER A 97 8.17 0.11 5.30
N ILE A 98 9.17 -0.16 4.45
CA ILE A 98 10.46 0.52 4.45
C ILE A 98 10.30 2.01 4.16
N ILE A 99 9.53 2.39 3.13
CA ILE A 99 9.34 3.80 2.79
C ILE A 99 8.63 4.56 3.92
N ASN A 100 7.69 3.93 4.62
CA ASN A 100 7.01 4.56 5.76
C ASN A 100 7.92 4.66 7.00
N VAL A 101 8.88 3.74 7.19
CA VAL A 101 9.93 3.90 8.21
C VAL A 101 10.77 5.16 7.93
N PHE A 102 11.14 5.40 6.67
CA PHE A 102 11.83 6.64 6.29
C PHE A 102 10.95 7.89 6.39
N ASN A 103 9.63 7.73 6.41
CA ASN A 103 8.69 8.84 6.56
C ASN A 103 8.52 9.30 8.02
N LEU A 104 8.78 8.41 8.99
CA LEU A 104 8.59 8.69 10.41
C LEU A 104 9.28 9.98 10.90
N PRO A 105 10.57 10.23 10.59
CA PRO A 105 11.22 11.47 10.99
C PRO A 105 10.54 12.71 10.43
N GLY A 106 10.10 12.67 9.17
CA GLY A 106 9.37 13.77 8.54
C GLY A 106 8.05 14.04 9.26
N MET A 107 7.27 12.99 9.54
CA MET A 107 6.01 13.13 10.28
C MET A 107 6.20 13.68 11.70
N TYR A 108 7.30 13.32 12.37
CA TYR A 108 7.61 13.87 13.69
C TYR A 108 7.97 15.36 13.63
N ILE A 109 8.70 15.77 12.59
CA ILE A 109 9.08 17.18 12.40
C ILE A 109 7.86 18.05 12.10
N PHE A 110 6.90 17.56 11.30
CA PHE A 110 5.72 18.33 10.90
C PHE A 110 4.55 18.27 11.88
N ALA A 111 4.59 17.37 12.85
CA ALA A 111 3.54 17.26 13.86
C ALA A 111 3.75 18.30 14.96
N ASP A 112 2.68 19.01 15.31
CA ASP A 112 2.65 19.79 16.55
C ASP A 112 2.91 18.87 17.75
N GLN A 113 3.57 19.40 18.78
CA GLN A 113 4.05 18.60 19.91
C GLN A 113 2.93 17.81 20.61
N GLU A 114 1.71 18.33 20.61
CA GLU A 114 0.53 17.67 21.20
C GLU A 114 -0.01 16.52 20.33
N ASP A 115 0.10 16.61 19.00
CA ASP A 115 -0.42 15.62 18.04
C ASP A 115 0.62 14.57 17.62
N ALA A 116 1.91 14.87 17.82
CA ALA A 116 3.03 14.01 17.44
C ALA A 116 2.91 12.55 17.93
N PRO A 117 2.50 12.26 19.18
CA PRO A 117 2.37 10.87 19.64
C PRO A 117 1.32 10.07 18.86
N GLY A 118 0.18 10.70 18.55
CA GLY A 118 -0.91 10.06 17.81
C GLY A 118 -0.49 9.73 16.37
N ILE A 119 0.15 10.69 15.71
CA ILE A 119 0.64 10.53 14.33
C ILE A 119 1.72 9.44 14.25
N LEU A 120 2.64 9.40 15.21
CA LEU A 120 3.67 8.37 15.27
C LEU A 120 3.07 6.96 15.45
N ILE A 121 2.11 6.79 16.36
CA ILE A 121 1.44 5.50 16.57
C ILE A 121 0.74 5.06 15.28
N PHE A 122 0.03 5.97 14.61
CA PHE A 122 -0.64 5.67 13.34
C PHE A 122 0.36 5.21 12.27
N MET A 123 1.51 5.87 12.15
CA MET A 123 2.55 5.47 11.19
C MET A 123 3.16 4.10 11.52
N ILE A 124 3.39 3.81 12.80
CA ILE A 124 3.86 2.49 13.24
C ILE A 124 2.85 1.41 12.86
N VAL A 125 1.55 1.67 13.03
CA VAL A 125 0.49 0.75 12.61
C VAL A 125 0.52 0.52 11.09
N LEU A 126 0.67 1.58 10.29
CA LEU A 126 0.78 1.46 8.83
C LEU A 126 2.00 0.61 8.40
N ILE A 127 3.14 0.82 9.03
CA ILE A 127 4.35 -0.01 8.81
C ILE A 127 4.05 -1.47 9.15
N GLY A 128 3.41 -1.73 10.29
CA GLY A 128 3.01 -3.07 10.72
C GLY A 128 2.07 -3.76 9.73
N ILE A 129 1.13 -3.02 9.14
CA ILE A 129 0.22 -3.54 8.10
C ILE A 129 1.01 -4.03 6.88
N GLY A 130 1.98 -3.24 6.39
CA GLY A 130 2.82 -3.65 5.26
C GLY A 130 3.61 -4.94 5.54
N ILE A 131 4.16 -5.06 6.74
CA ILE A 131 4.88 -6.27 7.19
C ILE A 131 3.93 -7.46 7.24
N ALA A 132 2.77 -7.32 7.89
CA ALA A 132 1.77 -8.37 8.02
C ALA A 132 1.31 -8.88 6.65
N ILE A 133 1.00 -7.98 5.72
CA ILE A 133 0.66 -8.32 4.33
C ILE A 133 1.81 -9.11 3.70
N GLY A 134 3.05 -8.61 3.78
CA GLY A 134 4.22 -9.29 3.22
C GLY A 134 4.44 -10.72 3.75
N ILE A 135 4.18 -10.93 5.05
CA ILE A 135 4.24 -12.27 5.68
C ILE A 135 3.15 -13.18 5.12
N ILE A 136 1.89 -12.72 5.09
CA ILE A 136 0.74 -13.50 4.60
C ILE A 136 0.99 -13.95 3.15
N PHE A 137 1.39 -13.04 2.27
CA PHE A 137 1.71 -13.36 0.88
C PHE A 137 2.92 -14.29 0.76
N GLY A 138 3.89 -14.18 1.66
CA GLY A 138 5.01 -15.11 1.78
C GLY A 138 4.58 -16.54 2.14
N ILE A 139 3.64 -16.68 3.08
CA ILE A 139 3.07 -17.98 3.49
C ILE A 139 2.29 -18.59 2.32
N LEU A 140 1.40 -17.83 1.69
CA LEU A 140 0.63 -18.29 0.52
C LEU A 140 1.55 -18.77 -0.61
N LYS A 141 2.60 -18.00 -0.91
CA LYS A 141 3.58 -18.37 -1.93
C LYS A 141 4.24 -19.73 -1.63
N ARG A 142 4.65 -19.96 -0.39
CA ARG A 142 5.26 -21.25 0.03
C ARG A 142 4.25 -22.40 -0.10
N TYR A 143 3.00 -22.17 0.30
CA TYR A 143 1.93 -23.15 0.19
C TYR A 143 1.69 -23.61 -1.27
N PHE A 144 1.62 -22.67 -2.21
CA PHE A 144 1.44 -23.02 -3.63
C PHE A 144 2.65 -23.74 -4.25
N LEU A 145 3.86 -23.40 -3.82
CA LEU A 145 5.08 -24.11 -4.24
C LEU A 145 5.10 -25.57 -3.74
N ASP A 146 4.68 -25.81 -2.49
CA ASP A 146 4.59 -27.16 -1.92
C ASP A 146 3.55 -28.03 -2.65
N ILE A 147 2.40 -27.44 -3.02
CA ILE A 147 1.41 -28.13 -3.85
C ILE A 147 2.03 -28.54 -5.20
N GLN A 148 2.70 -27.62 -5.88
CA GLN A 148 3.28 -27.86 -7.20
C GLN A 148 4.27 -29.03 -7.17
N ASP A 149 5.19 -29.06 -6.20
CA ASP A 149 6.17 -30.15 -6.04
C ASP A 149 5.49 -31.51 -5.82
N LYS A 150 4.42 -31.56 -5.00
CA LYS A 150 3.64 -32.79 -4.78
C LYS A 150 2.93 -33.30 -6.03
N THR A 151 2.49 -32.40 -6.91
CA THR A 151 1.83 -32.76 -8.18
C THR A 151 2.81 -33.29 -9.23
N LEU A 152 4.07 -32.84 -9.21
CA LEU A 152 5.10 -33.26 -10.18
C LEU A 152 5.75 -34.61 -9.82
N LYS A 153 5.59 -35.08 -8.58
CA LYS A 153 6.10 -36.37 -8.07
C LYS A 153 5.11 -37.53 -8.20
N LYS A 154 3.89 -37.29 -8.71
CA LYS A 154 2.88 -38.30 -9.02
C LYS A 154 2.84 -38.57 -10.52
#